data_AF-A0A7K5KWP8-F1
#
_entry.id   AF-A0A7K5KWP8-F1
#
_cell.length_a   1.000
_cell.length_b   1.000
_cell.length_c   1.000
_cell.angle_alpha   90.00
_cell.angle_beta   90.00
_cell.angle_gamma   90.00
#
_symmetry.space_group_name_H-M   'P 1'
#
loop_
_entity.id
_entity.type
_entity.pdbx_description
1 polymer ?
#
loop_
_entity_poly.entity_id
_entity_poly.type
_entity_poly.pdbx_seq_one_letter_code
_entity_poly.pdbx_strand_id
1 'polypeptide(L)'
;SAVIEHTNRVIFLEDDDVAAVVDGRLSIHRIKRTAGDHPGRAVQTLQMELQQIMKGNFSSFMQKEIFEQPESVVNTMRGRVNFDDYTVNLGGLKDHIKEIQRCRRLILIACGTSYHAGVATRQVLEELTEL
;
A
#
# COMPACT_ATOMS: atom_id res chain seq x y z
N SER A 1 4.97 3.91 -14.26
CA SER A 1 3.81 4.81 -14.07
C SER A 1 3.91 5.91 -15.10
N ALA A 2 2.84 6.12 -15.90
CA ALA A 2 2.81 7.11 -16.98
C ALA A 2 2.64 8.58 -16.49
N VAL A 3 2.46 8.80 -15.19
CA VAL A 3 2.21 10.14 -14.62
C VAL A 3 3.40 10.63 -13.79
N ILE A 4 4.15 9.74 -13.14
CA ILE A 4 5.19 10.11 -12.16
C ILE A 4 6.37 10.87 -12.78
N GLU A 5 6.63 10.68 -14.07
CA GLU A 5 7.65 11.44 -14.81
C GLU A 5 7.27 12.92 -15.01
N HIS A 6 5.98 13.24 -14.95
CA HIS A 6 5.45 14.59 -15.16
C HIS A 6 5.05 15.27 -13.85
N THR A 7 4.49 14.52 -12.89
CA THR A 7 4.08 15.05 -11.59
C THR A 7 3.91 13.95 -10.55
N ASN A 8 4.20 14.26 -9.30
CA ASN A 8 3.87 13.39 -8.15
C ASN A 8 2.54 13.78 -7.48
N ARG A 9 1.82 14.79 -8.00
CA ARG A 9 0.53 15.24 -7.50
C ARG A 9 -0.59 14.59 -8.29
N VAL A 10 -1.37 13.73 -7.63
CA VAL A 10 -2.45 12.98 -8.27
C VAL A 10 -3.76 13.12 -7.51
N ILE A 11 -4.86 12.91 -8.23
CA ILE A 11 -6.19 12.79 -7.66
C ILE A 11 -6.69 11.39 -8.02
N PHE A 12 -6.96 10.57 -7.01
CA PHE A 12 -7.60 9.27 -7.21
C PHE A 12 -9.10 9.46 -7.32
N LEU A 13 -9.67 9.00 -8.42
CA LEU A 13 -11.11 8.97 -8.61
C LEU A 13 -11.68 7.75 -7.89
N GLU A 14 -12.90 7.91 -7.37
CA GLU A 14 -13.71 6.84 -6.81
C GLU A 14 -14.81 6.46 -7.79
N ASP A 15 -15.54 5.39 -7.48
CA ASP A 15 -16.71 4.99 -8.23
C ASP A 15 -17.70 6.15 -8.38
N ASP A 16 -18.36 6.19 -9.54
CA ASP A 16 -19.31 7.21 -9.98
C ASP A 16 -18.76 8.65 -10.11
N ASP A 17 -17.44 8.84 -10.02
CA ASP A 17 -16.81 10.13 -10.30
C ASP A 17 -16.78 10.43 -11.79
N VAL A 18 -17.23 11.63 -12.12
CA VAL A 18 -17.13 12.22 -13.46
C VAL A 18 -16.19 13.40 -13.39
N ALA A 19 -14.95 13.20 -13.83
CA ALA A 19 -13.95 14.25 -13.93
C ALA A 19 -14.08 14.99 -15.28
N ALA A 20 -14.14 16.32 -15.24
CA ALA A 20 -14.19 17.17 -16.42
C ALA A 20 -13.14 18.30 -16.32
N VAL A 21 -12.38 18.50 -17.39
CA VAL A 21 -11.46 19.62 -17.54
C VAL A 21 -12.04 20.59 -18.57
N VAL A 22 -12.49 21.75 -18.12
CA VAL A 22 -13.07 22.81 -18.96
C VAL A 22 -12.32 24.11 -18.67
N ASP A 23 -11.88 24.80 -19.72
CA ASP A 23 -11.10 26.04 -19.62
C ASP A 23 -9.87 25.94 -18.69
N GLY A 24 -9.19 24.80 -18.72
CA GLY A 24 -8.01 24.53 -17.90
C GLY A 24 -8.31 24.28 -16.41
N ARG A 25 -9.58 24.11 -16.02
CA ARG A 25 -10.00 23.83 -14.65
C ARG A 25 -10.54 22.42 -14.53
N LEU A 26 -10.00 21.66 -13.58
CA LEU A 26 -10.52 20.34 -13.23
C LEU A 26 -11.71 20.48 -12.27
N SER A 27 -12.81 19.80 -12.60
CA SER A 27 -14.00 19.64 -11.78
C SER A 27 -14.36 18.17 -11.67
N ILE A 28 -14.94 17.76 -10.54
CA ILE A 28 -15.35 16.38 -10.28
C ILE A 28 -16.81 16.41 -9.86
N HIS A 29 -17.64 15.67 -10.59
CA HIS A 29 -19.09 15.58 -10.38
C HIS A 29 -19.47 14.15 -9.99
N ARG A 30 -20.55 13.99 -9.23
CA ARG A 30 -21.13 12.68 -8.90
C ARG A 30 -22.65 12.75 -9.01
N ILE A 31 -23.26 11.79 -9.71
CA ILE A 31 -24.69 11.80 -10.04
C ILE A 31 -25.55 11.42 -8.82
N LYS A 32 -25.07 10.48 -7.98
CA LYS A 32 -25.73 10.05 -6.74
C LYS A 32 -24.93 10.56 -5.54
N ARG A 33 -25.49 11.51 -4.79
CA ARG A 33 -24.91 11.93 -3.50
C ARG A 33 -25.51 11.10 -2.38
N THR A 34 -24.72 10.23 -1.78
CA THR A 34 -25.07 9.53 -0.54
C THR A 34 -24.69 10.39 0.67
N ALA A 35 -25.47 10.33 1.74
CA ALA A 35 -25.12 11.00 3.00
C ALA A 35 -23.83 10.38 3.57
N GLY A 36 -22.73 11.11 3.50
CA GLY A 36 -21.38 10.63 3.87
C GLY A 36 -20.29 10.97 2.85
N ASP A 37 -20.66 11.35 1.63
CA ASP A 37 -19.70 11.73 0.60
C ASP A 37 -18.94 13.01 0.98
N HIS A 38 -17.62 12.90 1.13
CA HIS A 38 -16.76 14.07 1.23
C HIS A 38 -16.80 14.83 -0.11
N PRO A 39 -17.14 16.14 -0.11
CA PRO A 39 -17.42 16.89 -1.34
C PRO A 39 -16.17 17.20 -2.19
N GLY A 40 -14.98 16.77 -1.78
CA GLY A 40 -13.73 17.02 -2.51
C GLY A 40 -12.80 15.83 -2.50
N ARG A 41 -12.19 15.53 -3.65
CA ARG A 41 -11.06 14.61 -3.75
C ARG A 41 -9.79 15.32 -3.31
N ALA A 42 -9.05 14.72 -2.38
CA ALA A 42 -7.77 15.26 -1.95
C ALA A 42 -6.73 15.10 -3.07
N VAL A 43 -5.96 16.16 -3.33
CA VAL A 43 -4.76 16.05 -4.17
C VAL A 43 -3.65 15.41 -3.31
N GLN A 44 -3.33 14.16 -3.62
CA GLN A 44 -2.34 13.37 -2.91
C GLN A 44 -0.97 13.50 -3.56
N THR A 45 0.09 13.46 -2.74
CA THR A 45 1.47 13.38 -3.23
C THR A 45 1.91 11.92 -3.19
N LEU A 46 2.24 11.35 -4.35
CA LEU A 46 2.80 10.01 -4.44
C LEU A 46 4.20 9.99 -3.83
N GLN A 47 4.47 9.00 -2.97
CA GLN A 47 5.81 8.71 -2.43
C GLN A 47 6.64 7.82 -3.37
N MET A 48 6.18 7.62 -4.61
CA MET A 48 6.89 6.84 -5.62
C MET A 48 7.90 7.73 -6.32
N GLU A 49 9.15 7.29 -6.42
CA GLU A 49 10.18 8.01 -7.16
C GLU A 49 10.36 7.40 -8.56
N LEU A 50 10.73 8.24 -9.53
CA LEU A 50 10.92 7.80 -10.92
C LEU A 50 11.92 6.63 -11.03
N GLN A 51 13.00 6.66 -10.23
CA GLN A 51 14.00 5.61 -10.21
C GLN A 51 13.44 4.22 -9.82
N GLN A 52 12.38 4.17 -9.02
CA GLN A 52 11.75 2.91 -8.60
C GLN A 52 11.09 2.18 -9.78
N ILE A 53 10.65 2.92 -10.81
CA ILE A 53 9.99 2.36 -12.00
C ILE A 53 10.90 2.24 -13.23
N MET A 54 12.17 2.63 -13.12
CA MET A 54 13.16 2.50 -14.20
C MET A 54 14.00 1.23 -14.01
N LYS A 55 14.52 0.63 -15.09
CA LYS A 55 15.45 -0.51 -14.98
C LYS A 55 16.80 -0.13 -14.38
N GLY A 56 17.22 1.13 -14.48
CA GLY A 56 18.56 1.56 -14.09
C GLY A 56 19.63 0.80 -14.88
N ASN A 57 20.63 0.26 -14.18
CA ASN A 57 21.73 -0.51 -14.77
C ASN A 57 21.41 -2.00 -15.03
N PHE A 58 20.16 -2.44 -14.81
CA PHE A 58 19.77 -3.84 -14.98
C PHE A 58 19.19 -4.14 -16.36
N SER A 59 19.34 -5.39 -16.81
CA SER A 59 18.86 -5.85 -18.12
C SER A 59 17.33 -6.02 -18.17
N SER A 60 16.72 -6.38 -17.04
CA SER A 60 15.28 -6.61 -16.89
C SER A 60 14.77 -6.13 -15.52
N PHE A 61 13.48 -5.83 -15.44
CA PHE A 61 12.84 -5.44 -14.17
C PHE A 61 12.88 -6.58 -13.15
N MET A 62 12.65 -7.82 -13.58
CA MET A 62 12.76 -8.99 -12.70
C MET A 62 14.16 -9.10 -12.08
N GLN A 63 15.22 -8.89 -12.86
CA GLN A 63 16.58 -8.87 -12.33
C GLN A 63 16.77 -7.75 -11.30
N LYS A 64 16.34 -6.52 -11.63
CA LYS A 64 16.38 -5.38 -10.71
C LYS A 64 15.68 -5.72 -9.39
N GLU A 65 14.42 -6.14 -9.46
CA GLU A 65 13.57 -6.43 -8.30
C GLU A 65 14.17 -7.55 -7.42
N ILE A 66 14.75 -8.60 -8.02
CA ILE A 66 15.45 -9.66 -7.28
C ILE A 66 16.66 -9.09 -6.52
N PHE A 67 17.46 -8.23 -7.16
CA PHE A 67 18.66 -7.63 -6.56
C PHE A 67 18.34 -6.53 -5.54
N GLU A 68 17.19 -5.87 -5.66
CA GLU A 68 16.71 -4.84 -4.72
C GLU A 68 16.00 -5.41 -3.48
N GLN A 69 15.84 -6.72 -3.37
CA GLN A 69 15.23 -7.36 -2.19
C GLN A 69 15.89 -6.95 -0.86
N PRO A 70 17.24 -6.84 -0.71
CA PRO A 70 17.84 -6.40 0.56
C PRO A 70 17.34 -5.02 1.00
N GLU A 71 17.28 -4.07 0.08
CA GLU A 71 16.77 -2.72 0.37
C GLU A 71 15.25 -2.75 0.62
N SER A 72 14.50 -3.51 -0.16
CA SER A 72 13.05 -3.65 -0.04
C SER A 72 12.64 -4.24 1.32
N VAL A 73 13.42 -5.20 1.84
CA VAL A 73 13.23 -5.77 3.19
C VAL A 73 13.50 -4.71 4.27
N VAL A 74 14.59 -3.94 4.15
CA VAL A 74 14.88 -2.83 5.08
C VAL A 74 13.78 -1.78 5.06
N ASN A 75 13.30 -1.38 3.88
CA ASN A 75 12.20 -0.44 3.71
C ASN A 75 10.88 -0.97 4.28
N THR A 76 10.66 -2.29 4.23
CA THR A 76 9.52 -2.95 4.88
C THR A 76 9.59 -2.86 6.40
N MET A 77 10.78 -2.90 7.00
CA MET A 77 10.96 -2.78 8.46
C MET A 77 11.06 -1.34 8.96
N ARG A 78 11.38 -0.38 8.09
CA ARG A 78 11.63 1.03 8.43
C ARG A 78 10.48 1.64 9.24
N GLY A 79 10.81 2.16 10.43
CA GLY A 79 9.85 2.77 11.35
C GLY A 79 8.86 1.80 12.02
N ARG A 80 9.02 0.49 11.78
CA ARG A 80 8.15 -0.58 12.32
C ARG A 80 8.88 -1.50 13.28
N VAL A 81 10.18 -1.74 13.08
CA VAL A 81 11.03 -2.55 13.96
C VAL A 81 12.09 -1.64 14.57
N ASN A 82 12.19 -1.63 15.90
CA ASN A 82 13.27 -0.99 16.63
C ASN A 82 14.27 -2.06 17.08
N PHE A 83 15.49 -2.01 16.57
CA PHE A 83 16.53 -2.99 16.86
C PHE A 83 17.27 -2.69 18.18
N ASP A 84 17.13 -1.50 18.75
CA ASP A 84 17.79 -1.13 20.01
C ASP A 84 17.07 -1.73 21.23
N ASP A 85 15.73 -1.79 21.18
CA ASP A 85 14.87 -2.31 22.25
C ASP A 85 14.04 -3.55 21.86
N TYR A 86 14.23 -4.06 20.64
CA TYR A 86 13.54 -5.22 20.07
C TYR A 86 12.01 -5.09 20.02
N THR A 87 11.49 -3.88 19.83
CA THR A 87 10.05 -3.63 19.72
C THR A 87 9.56 -3.61 18.27
N VAL A 88 8.31 -4.02 18.06
CA VAL A 88 7.62 -3.95 16.77
C VAL A 88 6.32 -3.16 16.91
N ASN A 89 6.14 -2.14 16.07
CA ASN A 89 4.94 -1.32 16.02
C ASN A 89 4.45 -1.13 14.58
N LEU A 90 3.25 -1.63 14.30
CA LEU A 90 2.57 -1.44 13.02
C LEU A 90 1.55 -0.30 13.16
N GLY A 91 1.97 0.92 12.86
CA GLY A 91 1.15 2.13 13.08
C GLY A 91 -0.26 2.07 12.47
N GLY A 92 -0.43 1.43 11.30
CA GLY A 92 -1.74 1.24 10.67
C GLY A 92 -2.69 0.29 11.40
N LEU A 93 -2.20 -0.48 12.37
CA LEU A 93 -2.99 -1.40 13.20
C LEU A 93 -3.15 -0.92 14.64
N LYS A 94 -2.56 0.22 15.01
CA LYS A 94 -2.48 0.69 16.42
C LYS A 94 -3.85 0.72 17.10
N ASP A 95 -4.87 1.22 16.43
CA ASP A 95 -6.21 1.40 17.00
C ASP A 95 -7.03 0.10 17.00
N HIS A 96 -6.61 -0.91 16.23
CA HIS A 96 -7.35 -2.17 16.02
C HIS A 96 -6.67 -3.40 16.62
N ILE A 97 -5.39 -3.32 17.02
CA ILE A 97 -4.62 -4.49 17.46
C ILE A 97 -5.26 -5.22 18.64
N LYS A 98 -5.84 -4.48 19.60
CA LYS A 98 -6.57 -5.05 20.74
C LYS A 98 -7.85 -5.78 20.34
N GLU A 99 -8.48 -5.36 19.24
CA GLU A 99 -9.65 -6.05 18.71
C GLU A 99 -9.24 -7.32 17.96
N ILE A 100 -8.21 -7.23 17.12
CA ILE A 100 -7.63 -8.37 16.40
C ILE A 100 -7.20 -9.48 17.38
N GLN A 101 -6.56 -9.13 18.50
CA GLN A 101 -6.16 -10.08 19.55
C GLN A 101 -7.33 -10.82 20.22
N ARG A 102 -8.56 -10.31 20.12
CA ARG A 102 -9.76 -10.97 20.68
C ARG A 102 -10.48 -11.87 19.67
N CYS A 103 -10.07 -11.84 18.41
CA CYS A 103 -10.59 -12.77 17.41
C CYS A 103 -10.18 -14.21 17.75
N ARG A 104 -10.83 -15.19 17.12
CA ARG A 104 -10.59 -16.63 17.38
C ARG A 104 -10.06 -17.39 16.16
N ARG A 105 -9.78 -16.68 15.07
CA ARG A 105 -9.34 -17.27 13.80
C ARG A 105 -8.81 -16.18 12.87
N LEU A 106 -7.67 -16.43 12.23
CA LEU A 106 -7.23 -15.69 11.05
C LEU A 106 -7.67 -16.40 9.77
N ILE A 107 -8.07 -15.63 8.76
CA ILE A 107 -8.37 -16.13 7.41
C ILE A 107 -7.50 -15.33 6.44
N LEU A 108 -6.55 -16.00 5.79
CA LEU A 108 -5.69 -15.40 4.76
C LEU A 108 -6.28 -15.73 3.38
N ILE A 109 -6.63 -14.70 2.60
CA ILE A 109 -7.26 -14.83 1.28
C ILE A 109 -6.37 -14.14 0.24
N ALA A 110 -5.88 -14.88 -0.76
CA ALA A 110 -4.99 -14.36 -1.79
C ALA A 110 -4.96 -15.29 -3.03
N CYS A 111 -4.36 -14.83 -4.13
CA CYS A 111 -4.15 -15.59 -5.36
C CYS A 111 -2.65 -15.66 -5.73
N GLY A 112 -2.22 -16.71 -6.43
CA GLY A 112 -0.87 -16.83 -6.98
C GLY A 112 0.26 -16.71 -5.94
N THR A 113 1.32 -15.94 -6.25
CA THR A 113 2.47 -15.73 -5.34
C THR A 113 2.08 -15.14 -3.99
N SER A 114 1.02 -14.32 -3.91
CA SER A 114 0.51 -13.79 -2.64
C SER A 114 -0.10 -14.88 -1.76
N TYR A 115 -0.71 -15.92 -2.34
CA TYR A 115 -1.14 -17.11 -1.58
C TYR A 115 0.06 -17.86 -1.02
N HIS A 116 1.16 -17.98 -1.79
CA HIS A 116 2.38 -18.62 -1.32
C HIS A 116 3.03 -17.89 -0.13
N ALA A 117 2.95 -16.55 -0.07
CA ALA A 117 3.38 -15.80 1.10
C ALA A 117 2.58 -16.19 2.35
N GLY A 118 1.25 -16.33 2.22
CA GLY A 118 0.39 -16.80 3.31
C GLY A 118 0.73 -18.21 3.77
N VAL A 119 1.05 -19.12 2.84
CA VAL A 119 1.54 -20.48 3.16
C VAL A 119 2.87 -20.41 3.91
N ALA A 120 3.81 -19.55 3.48
CA ALA A 120 5.12 -19.41 4.10
C ALA A 120 5.05 -18.86 5.54
N THR A 121 4.09 -17.98 5.84
CA THR A 121 3.93 -17.37 7.17
C THR A 121 2.95 -18.13 8.07
N ARG A 122 2.25 -19.15 7.55
CA ARG A 122 1.17 -19.81 8.28
C ARG A 122 1.63 -20.36 9.63
N GLN A 123 2.72 -21.12 9.66
CA GLN A 123 3.19 -21.81 10.85
C GLN A 123 3.59 -20.83 11.97
N VAL A 124 4.34 -19.77 11.63
CA VAL A 124 4.76 -18.76 12.62
C VAL A 124 3.58 -17.92 13.14
N LEU A 125 2.55 -17.69 12.32
CA LEU A 125 1.32 -17.05 12.76
C LEU A 125 0.54 -17.94 13.73
N GLU A 126 0.40 -19.24 13.44
CA GLU A 126 -0.23 -20.21 14.34
C GLU A 126 0.50 -20.26 15.69
N GLU A 127 1.83 -20.30 15.68
CA GLU A 127 2.67 -20.33 16.89
C GLU A 127 2.53 -19.07 17.75
N LEU A 128 2.64 -17.88 17.15
CA LEU A 128 2.76 -16.63 17.90
C LEU A 128 1.41 -15.98 18.24
N THR A 129 0.32 -16.41 17.61
CA THR A 129 -1.01 -15.85 17.89
C THR A 129 -1.85 -16.69 18.84
N GLU A 130 -1.47 -17.95 19.08
CA GLU A 130 -2.22 -18.92 19.91
C GLU A 130 -3.70 -19.09 19.48
N LEU A 131 -3.99 -18.83 18.20
CA LEU A 131 -5.32 -18.90 17.58
C LEU A 131 -5.60 -20.23 16.87
#